data_AF-A0A093QEM3-F1
#
_entry.id   AF-A0A093QEM3-F1
#
_cell.length_a   1.000
_cell.length_b   1.000
_cell.length_c   1.000
_cell.angle_alpha   90.00
_cell.angle_beta   90.00
_cell.angle_gamma   90.00
#
_symmetry.space_group_name_H-M   'P 1'
#
loop_
_entity.id
_entity.type
_entity.pdbx_description
1 polymer ?
#
loop_
_entity_poly.entity_id
_entity_poly.type
_entity_poly.pdbx_seq_one_letter_code
_entity_poly.pdbx_strand_id
1 'polypeptide(L)' 'DIEAQIREIQGKKPALDEAQGVGLDSTGYYDQEIYGGSDSRFAGYVTSIAATELED' A
#
# COMPACT_ATOMS: atom_id res chain seq x y z
N ASP A 1 21.96 -6.26 15.79
CA ASP A 1 21.17 -5.19 16.41
C ASP A 1 19.96 -4.94 15.52
N ILE A 2 18.75 -5.15 16.06
CA ILE A 2 17.52 -5.04 15.28
C ILE A 2 17.22 -3.58 14.92
N GLU A 3 17.63 -2.65 15.77
CA GLU A 3 17.42 -1.21 15.58
C GLU A 3 18.22 -0.65 14.39
N ALA A 4 19.45 -1.16 14.20
CA ALA A 4 20.27 -0.79 13.06
C ALA A 4 19.63 -1.25 11.73
N GLN A 5 19.03 -2.45 11.72
CA GLN A 5 18.35 -3.00 10.54
C GLN A 5 17.06 -2.24 10.23
N ILE A 6 16.28 -1.88 11.26
CA ILE A 6 15.06 -1.08 11.09
C ILE A 6 15.40 0.28 10.47
N ARG A 7 16.43 0.97 10.98
CA ARG A 7 16.85 2.28 10.46
C ARG A 7 17.34 2.21 9.01
N GLU A 8 18.06 1.15 8.66
CA GLU A 8 18.52 0.91 7.29
C GLU A 8 17.34 0.68 6.33
N ILE A 9 16.35 -0.12 6.73
CA ILE A 9 15.15 -0.41 5.90
C ILE A 9 14.29 0.85 5.74
N GLN A 10 14.10 1.63 6.80
CA GLN A 10 13.33 2.88 6.75
C GLN A 10 14.02 3.94 5.88
N GLY A 11 15.35 4.03 5.90
CA GLY A 11 16.11 4.92 5.03
C GLY A 11 16.01 4.62 3.53
N LYS A 12 15.57 3.39 3.16
CA LYS A 12 15.37 3.00 1.75
C LYS A 12 13.99 3.38 1.21
N LYS A 13 12.98 3.63 2.07
CA LYS A 13 11.62 3.99 1.65
C LYS A 13 11.54 5.24 0.75
N PRO A 14 12.22 6.36 1.03
CA PRO A 14 12.13 7.57 0.21
C PRO A 14 12.72 7.42 -1.20
N ALA A 15 13.56 6.40 -1.41
CA ALA A 15 14.16 6.08 -2.70
C ALA A 15 13.27 5.18 -3.57
N LEU A 16 12.14 4.69 -3.02
CA LEU A 16 11.15 3.95 -3.79
C LEU A 16 10.26 4.96 -4.48
N ASP A 17 10.40 5.07 -5.80
CA ASP A 17 9.46 5.81 -6.62
C ASP A 17 8.11 5.08 -6.60
N GLU A 18 7.10 5.68 -5.97
CA GLU A 18 5.75 5.11 -5.90
C GLU A 18 5.15 4.91 -7.31
N ALA A 19 5.64 5.65 -8.32
CA ALA A 19 5.25 5.49 -9.72
C ALA A 19 5.98 4.33 -10.45
N GLN A 20 7.09 3.80 -9.90
CA GLN A 20 7.67 2.53 -10.36
C GLN A 20 6.92 1.31 -9.81
N GLY A 21 6.00 1.51 -8.87
CA GLY A 21 5.10 0.48 -8.40
C GLY A 21 4.14 0.04 -9.50
N VAL A 22 3.89 -1.27 -9.57
CA VAL A 22 2.81 -1.82 -10.39
C VAL A 22 1.51 -1.53 -9.64
N GLY A 23 0.89 -0.37 -9.88
CA GLY A 23 -0.38 -0.01 -9.27
C GLY A 23 -1.46 -1.00 -9.72
N LEU A 24 -2.31 -1.45 -8.78
CA LEU A 24 -3.37 -2.43 -9.03
C LEU A 24 -4.26 -2.00 -10.22
N ASP A 25 -4.57 -0.71 -10.27
CA ASP A 25 -5.33 -0.01 -11.32
C ASP A 25 -4.56 0.24 -12.61
N SER A 26 -3.24 0.41 -12.54
CA SER A 26 -2.42 0.88 -13.66
C SER A 26 -2.02 -0.19 -14.68
N THR A 27 -1.90 -1.48 -14.30
CA THR A 27 -1.43 -2.52 -15.26
C THR A 27 -2.01 -3.93 -15.04
N GLY A 28 -2.83 -4.15 -14.00
CA GLY A 28 -3.39 -5.46 -13.67
C GLY A 28 -4.76 -5.70 -14.31
N TYR A 29 -5.01 -6.91 -14.82
CA TYR A 29 -6.37 -7.40 -15.06
C TYR A 29 -6.85 -8.06 -13.76
N TYR A 30 -7.61 -7.32 -12.96
CA TYR A 30 -8.22 -7.81 -11.72
C TYR A 30 -9.74 -7.75 -11.84
N ASP A 31 -10.43 -8.44 -10.94
CA ASP A 31 -11.89 -8.45 -10.92
C ASP A 31 -12.41 -7.06 -10.50
N GLN A 32 -12.75 -6.23 -11.48
CA GLN A 32 -13.22 -4.87 -11.27
C GLN A 32 -14.61 -4.83 -10.63
N GLU A 33 -15.43 -5.88 -10.75
CA GLU A 33 -16.73 -5.97 -10.07
C GLU A 33 -16.54 -6.13 -8.56
N ILE A 34 -15.50 -6.85 -8.17
CA ILE A 34 -15.21 -7.13 -6.76
C ILE A 34 -14.38 -6.00 -6.13
N TYR A 35 -13.29 -5.59 -6.79
CA TYR A 35 -12.27 -4.71 -6.20
C TYR A 35 -12.22 -3.29 -6.80
N GLY A 36 -12.92 -3.03 -7.91
CA GLY A 36 -12.91 -1.74 -8.60
C GLY A 36 -14.22 -0.96 -8.45
N GLY A 37 -14.17 0.32 -8.80
CA GLY A 37 -15.35 1.19 -8.89
C GLY A 37 -16.00 1.58 -7.56
N SER A 38 -17.07 2.36 -7.65
CA SER A 38 -17.87 2.83 -6.49
C SER A 38 -18.71 1.74 -5.83
N ASP A 39 -18.96 0.62 -6.53
CA ASP A 39 -19.77 -0.51 -6.08
C ASP A 39 -18.91 -1.74 -5.69
N SER A 40 -17.64 -1.54 -5.33
CA SER A 40 -16.80 -2.64 -4.84
C SER A 40 -17.50 -3.36 -3.68
N ARG A 41 -17.50 -4.70 -3.71
CA ARG A 41 -18.10 -5.52 -2.64
C ARG A 41 -17.44 -5.31 -1.27
N PHE A 42 -16.25 -4.71 -1.27
CA PHE A 42 -15.50 -4.38 -0.06
C PHE A 42 -15.67 -2.91 0.36
N ALA A 43 -16.46 -2.11 -0.36
CA ALA A 43 -16.77 -0.74 0.04
C ALA A 43 -17.37 -0.73 1.45
N GLY A 44 -16.71 -0.03 2.37
CA GLY A 44 -17.11 0.06 3.78
C GLY A 44 -16.55 -1.02 4.71
N TYR A 45 -15.84 -2.04 4.20
CA TYR A 45 -15.08 -2.96 5.03
C TYR A 45 -13.71 -2.36 5.32
N VAL A 46 -13.51 -1.94 6.58
CA VAL A 46 -12.22 -1.43 7.06
C VAL A 46 -11.39 -2.61 7.57
N THR A 47 -10.13 -2.72 7.13
CA THR A 47 -9.23 -3.74 7.66
C THR A 47 -8.87 -3.41 9.10
N SER A 48 -8.78 -4.40 9.99
CA SER A 48 -8.32 -4.21 11.38
C SER A 48 -6.82 -3.89 11.49
N ILE A 49 -6.11 -3.75 10.36
CA ILE A 49 -4.71 -3.35 10.31
C ILE A 49 -4.68 -1.83 10.40
N ALA A 50 -4.06 -1.31 11.46
CA ALA A 50 -3.89 0.12 11.63
C ALA A 50 -3.11 0.72 10.45
N ALA A 51 -3.59 1.84 9.92
CA ALA A 51 -2.78 2.64 9.00
C ALA A 51 -1.48 3.01 9.71
N THR A 52 -0.34 2.82 9.03
CA THR A 52 0.94 3.20 9.61
C THR A 52 0.99 4.73 9.64
N GLU A 53 0.76 5.32 10.80
CA GLU A 53 0.96 6.76 11.03
C GLU A 53 2.47 7.03 10.92
N LEU A 54 2.91 7.58 9.80
CA LEU A 54 4.22 8.23 9.71
C LEU A 54 4.02 9.63 10.28
N GLU A 55 4.48 9.85 11.52
CA GLU A 55 4.55 11.19 12.12
C GLU A 55 5.46 12.10 11.27
N ASP A 56 4.99 13.33 11.00
CA ASP A 56 5.75 14.41 10.34
C ASP A 56 6.96 14.89 11.18
#